data_AF-A0A7G5EAK0-F1
#
_entry.id   AF-A0A7G5EAK0-F1
#
_cell.length_a   1.000
_cell.length_b   1.000
_cell.length_c   1.000
_cell.angle_alpha   90.00
_cell.angle_beta   90.00
_cell.angle_gamma   90.00
#
_symmetry.space_group_name_H-M   'P 1'
#
loop_
_entity.id
_entity.type
_entity.pdbx_description
1 polymer ?
#
loop_
_entity_poly.entity_id
_entity_poly.type
_entity_poly.pdbx_seq_one_letter_code
_entity_poly.pdbx_strand_id
1 'polypeptide(L)' 'MIYENIQGFNYESGYEYVIKVKVEEVRNPPADGSSQQYTLITQVSKTKK' A
#
# COMPACT_ATOMS: atom_id res chain seq x y z
N MET A 1 -11.29 7.33 -1.40
CA MET A 1 -10.25 7.53 -0.35
C MET A 1 -9.11 6.59 -0.70
N ILE A 2 -7.95 7.14 -1.08
CA ILE A 2 -6.86 6.49 -1.85
C ILE A 2 -5.95 5.56 -1.02
N TYR A 3 -6.29 5.28 0.24
CA TYR A 3 -5.56 4.30 1.05
C TYR A 3 -5.98 2.87 0.70
N GLU A 4 -5.93 2.55 -0.60
CA GLU A 4 -5.97 1.18 -1.08
C GLU A 4 -5.01 0.36 -0.22
N ASN A 5 -5.57 -0.65 0.43
CA ASN A 5 -4.92 -1.46 1.46
C ASN A 5 -3.68 -2.14 0.87
N ILE A 6 -2.53 -1.47 1.01
CA ILE A 6 -1.23 -2.03 0.67
C ILE A 6 -1.11 -3.33 1.48
N GLN A 7 -1.07 -4.46 0.78
CA GLN A 7 -1.07 -5.77 1.41
C GLN A 7 0.18 -5.90 2.29
N GLY A 8 -0.03 -6.25 3.56
CA GLY A 8 1.04 -6.38 4.56
C GLY A 8 1.50 -5.07 5.18
N PHE A 9 0.91 -3.92 4.85
CA PHE A 9 1.19 -2.65 5.52
C PHE A 9 0.05 -2.24 6.45
N ASN A 10 0.40 -1.96 7.72
CA ASN A 10 -0.53 -1.42 8.69
C ASN A 10 -0.17 0.03 9.00
N TYR A 11 -1.07 0.95 8.69
CA TYR A 11 -0.87 2.36 8.98
C TYR A 11 -1.23 2.66 10.44
N GLU A 12 -0.35 3.36 11.14
CA GLU A 12 -0.63 3.92 12.45
C GLU A 12 -0.60 5.46 12.38
N SER A 13 -1.62 6.10 12.93
CA SER A 13 -1.68 7.55 13.00
C SER A 13 -0.55 8.11 13.88
N GLY A 14 -0.08 9.31 13.53
CA GLY A 14 1.06 9.94 14.22
C GLY A 14 2.43 9.41 13.80
N TYR A 15 2.50 8.62 12.73
CA TYR A 15 3.77 8.21 12.11
C TYR A 15 3.76 8.51 10.62
N GLU A 16 4.92 8.90 10.11
CA GLU A 16 5.22 9.03 8.69
C GLU A 16 6.08 7.85 8.26
N TYR A 17 5.69 7.22 7.16
CA TYR A 17 6.33 6.00 6.67
C TYR A 17 6.86 6.21 5.27
N VAL A 18 8.10 5.81 5.03
CA VAL A 18 8.62 5.61 3.67
C VAL A 18 8.66 4.11 3.45
N ILE A 19 7.86 3.61 2.51
CA ILE A 19 7.77 2.19 2.18
C ILE A 19 8.00 1.97 0.69
N LYS A 20 8.62 0.84 0.35
CA LYS A 20 8.66 0.34 -1.02
C LYS A 20 7.53 -0.66 -1.20
N VAL A 21 6.73 -0.43 -2.23
CA VAL A 21 5.63 -1.31 -2.62
C VAL A 21 5.90 -1.92 -3.98
N LYS A 22 5.46 -3.15 -4.17
CA LYS A 22 5.35 -3.79 -5.47
C LYS A 22 3.98 -3.42 -6.03
N VAL A 23 3.96 -2.95 -7.27
CA VAL A 23 2.73 -2.69 -8.01
C VAL A 23 2.58 -3.80 -9.04
N GLU A 24 1.45 -4.50 -9.01
CA GLU A 24 1.14 -5.55 -9.97
C GLU A 24 -0.19 -5.25 -10.64
N GLU A 25 -0.23 -5.37 -11.96
CA GLU A 25 -1.47 -5.22 -12.73
C GLU A 25 -2.34 -6.46 -12.56
N VAL A 26 -3.52 -6.27 -12.01
CA VAL A 26 -4.53 -7.31 -11.88
C VAL A 26 -5.24 -7.43 -13.22
N ARG A 27 -4.94 -8.49 -13.98
CA ARG A 27 -5.49 -8.70 -15.33
C ARG A 27 -7.01 -8.89 -15.40
N ASN A 28 -7.65 -9.23 -14.29
CA ASN A 28 -9.12 -9.38 -14.21
C ASN A 28 -9.62 -8.70 -12.93
N PRO A 29 -9.59 -7.35 -12.88
CA PRO A 29 -10.06 -6.64 -11.70
C PRO A 29 -11.57 -6.82 -11.59
N PRO A 30 -12.12 -6.98 -10.37
CA PRO A 30 -13.56 -6.92 -10.17
C PRO A 30 -14.09 -5.55 -10.62
N ALA A 31 -15.38 -5.45 -10.98
CA ALA A 31 -15.96 -4.26 -11.60
C ALA A 31 -15.75 -2.95 -10.80
N ASP A 32 -15.56 -3.05 -9.48
CA ASP A 32 -15.31 -1.93 -8.56
C ASP A 32 -13.88 -1.93 -7.97
N GLY A 33 -13.02 -2.82 -8.46
CA GLY A 33 -11.65 -3.00 -7.96
C GLY A 33 -10.62 -2.22 -8.78
N SER A 34 -9.62 -1.69 -8.09
CA SER A 34 -8.44 -1.12 -8.73
C SER A 34 -7.74 -2.20 -9.57
N SER A 35 -7.36 -1.87 -10.80
CA SER A 35 -6.58 -2.76 -11.67
C SER A 35 -5.13 -2.95 -11.20
N GLN A 36 -4.77 -2.38 -10.05
CA GLN A 36 -3.43 -2.38 -9.50
C GLN A 36 -3.47 -2.91 -8.07
N GLN A 37 -2.63 -3.90 -7.79
CA GLN A 37 -2.42 -4.43 -6.45
C GLN A 37 -1.11 -3.91 -5.89
N TYR A 38 -1.17 -3.31 -4.70
CA TYR A 38 0.00 -2.81 -3.98
C TYR A 38 0.36 -3.79 -2.86
N THR A 39 1.59 -4.30 -2.86
CA THR A 39 2.10 -5.20 -1.81
C THR A 39 3.34 -4.59 -1.17
N LEU A 40 3.39 -4.56 0.17
CA LEU A 40 4.56 -4.06 0.89
C LEU A 40 5.77 -4.96 0.62
N ILE A 41 6.83 -4.39 0.05
CA ILE A 41 8.12 -5.07 -0.08
C ILE A 41 8.96 -4.82 1.17
N THR A 42 9.13 -3.55 1.53
CA THR A 42 9.94 -3.17 2.69
C THR A 42 9.56 -1.81 3.23
N GLN A 43 9.71 -1.65 4.54
CA GLN A 43 9.68 -0.34 5.18
C GLN A 43 11.09 0.25 5.18
N VAL A 44 11.24 1.42 4.58
CA VAL A 44 12.51 2.15 4.49
C VAL A 44 12.70 3.02 5.72
N SER A 45 11.64 3.70 6.18
CA SER A 45 11.68 4.47 7.41
C SER A 45 10.31 4.57 8.08
N LYS A 46 10.34 4.82 9.38
CA LYS A 46 9.18 5.15 10.20
C LYS A 46 9.59 6.26 11.16
N THR A 47 8.96 7.43 11.02
CA THR A 47 9.26 8.62 11.81
C THR A 47 8.00 9.02 12.57
N LYS A 48 8.10 9.24 13.87
CA LYS A 48 6.96 9.72 14.66
C LYS A 48 6.75 11.22 14.40
N LYS A 49 5.52 11.61 14.11
CA LYS A 49 5.10 13.01 14.07
C LYS A 49 4.73 13.53 15.45
#